data_AF-A0A484M8G7-F1
#
_entry.id   AF-A0A484M8G7-F1
#
_cell.length_a   1.000
_cell.length_b   1.000
_cell.length_c   1.000
_cell.angle_alpha   90.00
_cell.angle_beta   90.00
_cell.angle_gamma   90.00
#
_symmetry.space_group_name_H-M   'P 1'
#
loop_
_entity.id
_entity.type
_entity.pdbx_description
1 polymer ?
#
loop_
_entity_poly.entity_id
_entity_poly.type
_entity_poly.pdbx_seq_one_letter_code
_entity_poly.pdbx_strand_id
1 'polypeptide(L)'
;MGTPYTKHMNKEDIITTPLTITTTQTWHRSGSSCPKGTIPLRVGQTKRNQVENRSTRKKKPPIHYHHHHKLNENDEDDKFLLLHPNRSLAMLHTEGMSYLGAKGDIKVWNPHVEKEDYSTSHVTLAGGPYYDYELVQSGWAVNPALYGDTQTRYFTYWTKPCGGVMTRLDVRQADGSNKTGFFDLSCPGFVQTSHEIALGAAIYPISSSTGLPYEITVFIHQDPYTGNWWLLYGDAIDIGYWPRELFGVLEQHAETVQWGGEVYSGHLSDRRPHTTTEMGSGDFPEIIFGASGSVKRMRVLGNSLDLTVPDWAYPYADEYKCYDSYYLTDYVPEPEFYYGGPGRCPICP
;
A
#
# COMPACT_ATOMS: atom_id res chain seq x y z
N MET A 1 -27.14 46.61 25.61
CA MET A 1 -27.73 45.49 26.39
C MET A 1 -28.36 44.54 25.39
N GLY A 2 -27.86 43.31 25.33
CA GLY A 2 -28.25 42.29 24.35
C GLY A 2 -27.30 41.12 24.46
N THR A 3 -27.52 40.29 25.48
CA THR A 3 -26.76 39.08 25.80
C THR A 3 -26.90 38.01 24.71
N PRO A 4 -25.85 37.25 24.40
CA PRO A 4 -25.91 36.17 23.42
C PRO A 4 -26.56 34.91 24.01
N TYR A 5 -27.42 34.28 23.21
CA TYR A 5 -28.03 32.97 23.49
C TYR A 5 -26.97 31.87 23.49
N THR A 6 -26.71 31.29 24.65
CA THR A 6 -26.03 30.00 24.81
C THR A 6 -26.98 28.88 24.39
N LYS A 7 -26.72 28.25 23.25
CA LYS A 7 -27.39 27.01 22.86
C LYS A 7 -26.65 25.85 23.53
N HIS A 8 -27.28 25.27 24.55
CA HIS A 8 -26.84 24.04 25.19
C HIS A 8 -26.74 22.93 24.13
N MET A 9 -25.55 22.33 23.97
CA MET A 9 -25.39 21.06 23.27
C MET A 9 -25.99 19.96 24.14
N ASN A 10 -27.09 19.37 23.67
CA ASN A 10 -27.65 18.15 24.25
C ASN A 10 -26.68 16.98 24.03
N LYS A 11 -26.68 16.08 25.01
CA LYS A 11 -25.69 15.04 25.23
C LYS A 11 -26.08 13.70 24.58
N GLU A 12 -26.76 13.71 23.44
CA GLU A 12 -27.43 12.52 22.88
C GLU A 12 -27.25 12.29 21.36
N ASP A 13 -26.20 12.81 20.73
CA ASP A 13 -25.80 12.37 19.38
C ASP A 13 -24.43 11.69 19.41
N ILE A 14 -24.34 10.59 20.17
CA ILE A 14 -23.29 9.58 19.97
C ILE A 14 -23.75 8.74 18.78
N ILE A 15 -23.54 9.25 17.56
CA ILE A 15 -23.53 8.40 16.38
C ILE A 15 -22.39 7.42 16.61
N THR A 16 -22.75 6.16 16.82
CA THR A 16 -21.83 5.03 16.97
C THR A 16 -20.96 4.92 15.73
N THR A 17 -19.81 5.57 15.74
CA THR A 17 -18.68 5.15 14.93
C THR A 17 -18.31 3.73 15.41
N PRO A 18 -18.19 2.74 14.52
CA PRO A 18 -17.75 1.42 14.93
C PRO A 18 -16.38 1.55 15.58
N LEU A 19 -16.20 0.93 16.75
CA LEU A 19 -14.93 0.82 17.46
C LEU A 19 -13.93 0.08 16.56
N THR A 20 -13.19 0.80 15.72
CA THR A 20 -12.06 0.23 14.98
C THR A 20 -10.88 0.13 15.94
N ILE A 21 -10.39 -1.09 16.13
CA ILE A 21 -9.30 -1.37 17.06
C ILE A 21 -8.00 -1.39 16.26
N THR A 22 -7.09 -0.50 16.63
CA THR A 22 -5.79 -0.38 15.97
C THR A 22 -4.95 -1.64 16.21
N THR A 23 -4.38 -2.17 15.14
CA THR A 23 -3.47 -3.30 15.20
C THR A 23 -2.12 -2.86 15.78
N THR A 24 -1.46 -3.75 16.55
CA THR A 24 -0.14 -3.50 17.15
C THR A 24 0.90 -4.49 16.63
N GLN A 25 2.18 -4.31 16.95
CA GLN A 25 3.19 -5.31 16.61
C GLN A 25 3.34 -6.37 17.71
N THR A 26 3.52 -7.62 17.32
CA THR A 26 3.52 -8.77 18.25
C THR A 26 4.61 -8.69 19.32
N TRP A 27 5.77 -8.08 19.02
CA TRP A 27 6.88 -7.93 19.95
C TRP A 27 6.63 -6.91 21.08
N HIS A 28 5.57 -6.11 21.02
CA HIS A 28 5.15 -5.29 22.16
C HIS A 28 4.53 -6.12 23.28
N ARG A 29 3.96 -7.30 22.95
CA ARG A 29 3.26 -8.15 23.92
C ARG A 29 4.19 -8.81 24.93
N SER A 30 5.46 -8.99 24.59
CA SER A 30 6.48 -9.51 25.49
C SER A 30 6.97 -8.47 26.52
N GLY A 31 6.40 -7.26 26.54
CA GLY A 31 6.86 -6.16 27.42
C GLY A 31 8.22 -5.59 27.01
N SER A 32 8.73 -6.00 25.85
CA SER A 32 9.96 -5.48 25.25
C SER A 32 9.71 -4.13 24.61
N SER A 33 10.47 -3.12 25.02
CA SER A 33 10.51 -1.79 24.42
C SER A 33 11.88 -1.55 23.79
N CYS A 34 11.92 -0.89 22.63
CA CYS A 34 13.19 -0.45 22.04
C CYS A 34 13.66 0.83 22.76
N PRO A 35 14.93 0.94 23.20
CA PRO A 35 15.44 2.13 23.84
C PRO A 35 15.33 3.38 22.96
N LYS A 36 15.04 4.54 23.57
CA LYS A 36 15.05 5.82 22.87
C LYS A 36 16.42 6.08 22.24
N GLY A 37 16.43 6.57 21.01
CA GLY A 37 17.65 6.78 20.22
C GLY A 37 18.13 5.53 19.47
N THR A 38 17.40 4.42 19.53
CA THR A 38 17.63 3.22 18.72
C THR A 38 16.37 2.86 17.93
N ILE A 39 16.53 2.05 16.88
CA ILE A 39 15.41 1.55 16.07
C ILE A 39 15.30 0.03 16.19
N PRO A 40 14.08 -0.53 16.30
CA PRO A 40 13.89 -1.97 16.30
C PRO A 40 14.07 -2.51 14.88
N LEU A 41 14.88 -3.57 14.78
CA LEU A 41 15.18 -4.25 13.52
C LEU A 41 14.80 -5.72 13.62
N ARG A 42 14.21 -6.27 12.57
CA ARG A 42 13.91 -7.69 12.50
C ARG A 42 15.18 -8.51 12.28
N VAL A 43 15.50 -9.37 13.23
CA VAL A 43 16.62 -10.33 13.12
C VAL A 43 16.35 -11.26 11.94
N GLY A 44 17.24 -11.24 10.94
CA GLY A 44 17.10 -11.98 9.68
C GLY A 44 17.25 -11.08 8.45
N GLN A 45 16.87 -9.79 8.54
CA GLN A 45 17.17 -8.80 7.50
C GLN A 45 18.69 -8.58 7.38
N THR A 46 19.41 -8.47 8.51
CA THR A 46 20.86 -8.17 8.54
C THR A 46 21.76 -9.34 8.15
N LYS A 47 21.43 -10.59 8.54
CA LYS A 47 22.29 -11.76 8.24
C LYS A 47 22.26 -12.14 6.75
N ARG A 48 21.13 -11.96 6.06
CA ARG A 48 21.06 -12.09 4.60
C ARG A 48 21.82 -10.96 3.89
N ASN A 49 21.66 -9.73 4.39
CA ASN A 49 22.33 -8.55 3.80
C ASN A 49 23.87 -8.60 3.90
N GLN A 50 24.47 -9.28 4.89
CA GLN A 50 25.93 -9.42 4.98
C GLN A 50 26.52 -10.58 4.16
N VAL A 51 25.74 -11.64 3.87
CA VAL A 51 26.26 -12.85 3.20
C VAL A 51 25.92 -12.89 1.70
N GLU A 52 24.81 -12.30 1.26
CA GLU A 52 24.36 -12.31 -0.15
C GLU A 52 24.89 -11.12 -0.98
N ASN A 53 26.14 -10.70 -0.75
CA ASN A 53 26.82 -9.73 -1.62
C ASN A 53 27.25 -10.31 -2.99
N ARG A 54 26.81 -11.52 -3.34
CA ARG A 54 26.99 -12.12 -4.67
C ARG A 54 25.72 -12.86 -5.12
N SER A 55 25.11 -12.35 -6.19
CA SER A 55 24.36 -13.07 -7.24
C SER A 55 22.89 -13.51 -7.10
N THR A 56 22.15 -13.33 -6.00
CA THR A 56 20.69 -13.66 -6.00
C THR A 56 19.84 -12.68 -5.19
N ARG A 57 19.79 -11.41 -5.60
CA ARG A 57 18.73 -10.51 -5.09
C ARG A 57 17.38 -11.10 -5.54
N LYS A 58 16.50 -11.49 -4.61
CA LYS A 58 15.06 -11.68 -4.85
C LYS A 58 14.44 -10.32 -5.16
N LYS A 59 14.76 -9.81 -6.35
CA LYS A 59 14.30 -8.53 -6.90
C LYS A 59 12.83 -8.68 -7.24
N LYS A 60 12.00 -7.75 -6.77
CA LYS A 60 10.72 -7.50 -7.44
C LYS A 60 11.04 -6.85 -8.80
N PRO A 61 10.47 -7.33 -9.92
CA PRO A 61 10.54 -6.60 -11.18
C PRO A 61 9.85 -5.23 -11.03
N PRO A 62 10.22 -4.22 -11.85
CA PRO A 62 9.66 -2.87 -11.75
C PRO A 62 8.13 -2.87 -11.89
N ILE A 63 7.50 -1.83 -11.32
CA ILE A 63 6.09 -1.51 -11.51
C ILE A 63 6.02 -0.57 -12.73
N HIS A 64 5.18 -0.91 -13.69
CA HIS A 64 5.11 -0.33 -15.04
C HIS A 64 3.67 0.07 -15.44
N TYR A 65 3.34 1.35 -15.46
CA TYR A 65 1.98 1.83 -15.76
C TYR A 65 1.80 2.02 -17.27
N HIS A 66 0.74 1.46 -17.88
CA HIS A 66 0.35 1.82 -19.24
C HIS A 66 -0.76 2.86 -19.24
N HIS A 67 -0.46 4.02 -19.81
CA HIS A 67 -1.46 4.95 -20.31
C HIS A 67 -1.57 4.69 -21.82
N HIS A 68 -2.50 3.84 -22.24
CA HIS A 68 -2.78 3.62 -23.67
C HIS A 68 -4.03 4.40 -24.05
N HIS A 69 -3.85 5.57 -24.68
CA HIS A 69 -4.85 6.09 -25.60
C HIS A 69 -4.90 5.15 -26.81
N LYS A 70 -5.74 4.11 -26.77
CA LYS A 70 -6.10 3.39 -27.99
C LYS A 70 -7.14 4.21 -28.74
N LEU A 71 -6.67 4.96 -29.74
CA LEU A 71 -7.49 5.32 -30.88
C LEU A 71 -7.83 4.04 -31.64
N ASN A 72 -8.89 3.36 -31.23
CA ASN A 72 -9.68 2.49 -32.08
C ASN A 72 -11.13 2.82 -31.79
N GLU A 73 -11.74 3.57 -32.72
CA GLU A 73 -13.18 3.71 -32.83
C GLU A 73 -13.80 2.31 -32.81
N ASN A 74 -14.55 1.99 -31.75
CA ASN A 74 -15.64 0.99 -31.64
C ASN A 74 -15.70 0.17 -30.33
N ASP A 75 -14.93 0.50 -29.28
CA ASP A 75 -15.20 0.00 -27.91
C ASP A 75 -15.20 1.20 -26.93
N GLU A 76 -16.36 1.52 -26.34
CA GLU A 76 -16.56 2.59 -25.35
C GLU A 76 -16.02 2.24 -23.94
N ASP A 77 -14.90 1.52 -23.84
CA ASP A 77 -14.24 1.27 -22.55
C ASP A 77 -12.79 1.78 -22.59
N ASP A 78 -12.60 2.97 -22.04
CA ASP A 78 -11.29 3.62 -21.81
C ASP A 78 -10.50 2.81 -20.75
N LYS A 79 -9.94 1.67 -21.16
CA LYS A 79 -9.21 0.76 -20.26
C LYS A 79 -7.83 1.32 -19.93
N PHE A 80 -7.69 1.90 -18.74
CA PHE A 80 -6.43 1.94 -18.02
C PHE A 80 -5.88 0.51 -17.90
N LEU A 81 -4.67 0.26 -18.40
CA LEU A 81 -4.01 -1.04 -18.25
C LEU A 81 -2.89 -0.88 -17.23
N LEU A 82 -3.16 -1.25 -15.98
CA LEU A 82 -2.19 -1.21 -14.88
C LEU A 82 -1.47 -2.57 -14.72
N LEU A 83 -1.48 -3.38 -15.79
CA LEU A 83 -0.98 -4.74 -15.84
C LEU A 83 0.54 -4.81 -15.72
N HIS A 84 1.05 -5.47 -14.66
CA HIS A 84 2.44 -5.92 -14.57
C HIS A 84 2.55 -7.42 -14.78
N PRO A 85 3.63 -7.91 -15.41
CA PRO A 85 3.87 -9.34 -15.50
C PRO A 85 3.91 -9.92 -14.09
N ASN A 86 3.14 -10.99 -13.87
CA ASN A 86 3.04 -11.70 -12.61
C ASN A 86 2.50 -10.85 -11.45
N ARG A 87 1.67 -9.83 -11.71
CA ARG A 87 0.89 -9.13 -10.67
C ARG A 87 -0.56 -8.94 -11.07
N SER A 88 -1.41 -8.86 -10.05
CA SER A 88 -2.83 -8.60 -10.17
C SER A 88 -3.24 -7.60 -9.09
N LEU A 89 -3.81 -6.48 -9.51
CA LEU A 89 -4.25 -5.39 -8.65
C LEU A 89 -5.78 -5.42 -8.51
N ALA A 90 -6.25 -5.07 -7.31
CA ALA A 90 -7.63 -4.64 -7.07
C ALA A 90 -7.58 -3.42 -6.14
N MET A 91 -7.77 -2.22 -6.71
CA MET A 91 -7.48 -0.96 -6.04
C MET A 91 -8.41 0.18 -6.46
N LEU A 92 -8.49 1.19 -5.60
CA LEU A 92 -9.07 2.49 -5.90
C LEU A 92 -7.95 3.43 -6.34
N HIS A 93 -8.16 4.17 -7.43
CA HIS A 93 -7.17 5.04 -8.04
C HIS A 93 -7.72 6.46 -8.20
N THR A 94 -6.89 7.46 -7.92
CA THR A 94 -7.14 8.88 -8.24
C THR A 94 -5.91 9.50 -8.88
N GLU A 95 -6.13 10.44 -9.78
CA GLU A 95 -5.11 11.10 -10.60
C GLU A 95 -5.54 12.51 -11.02
N GLY A 96 -4.65 13.24 -11.68
CA GLY A 96 -4.97 14.54 -12.31
C GLY A 96 -4.72 15.75 -11.42
N MET A 97 -4.16 15.55 -10.22
CA MET A 97 -3.77 16.61 -9.27
C MET A 97 -2.34 16.36 -8.78
N SER A 98 -1.72 17.41 -8.22
CA SER A 98 -0.46 17.26 -7.48
C SER A 98 -0.76 16.80 -6.05
N TYR A 99 -0.43 15.56 -5.74
CA TYR A 99 -0.62 14.98 -4.41
C TYR A 99 0.66 15.07 -3.59
N LEU A 100 0.55 15.69 -2.42
CA LEU A 100 1.60 15.81 -1.42
C LEU A 100 1.44 14.77 -0.31
N GLY A 101 0.42 13.91 -0.39
CA GLY A 101 0.19 12.86 0.60
C GLY A 101 -1.07 12.06 0.38
N ALA A 102 -1.13 10.91 1.04
CA ALA A 102 -2.21 9.94 0.95
C ALA A 102 -2.37 9.21 2.29
N LYS A 103 -3.61 9.12 2.77
CA LYS A 103 -3.98 8.43 4.01
C LYS A 103 -5.04 7.37 3.72
N GLY A 104 -5.03 6.27 4.47
CA GLY A 104 -6.10 5.30 4.49
C GLY A 104 -6.01 4.36 5.69
N ASP A 105 -7.18 3.91 6.16
CA ASP A 105 -7.28 2.84 7.15
C ASP A 105 -7.48 1.53 6.44
N ILE A 106 -6.51 0.65 6.57
CA ILE A 106 -6.47 -0.63 5.90
C ILE A 106 -6.90 -1.71 6.89
N LYS A 107 -7.95 -2.44 6.53
CA LYS A 107 -8.35 -3.64 7.28
C LYS A 107 -7.29 -4.72 7.17
N VAL A 108 -6.88 -5.25 8.32
CA VAL A 108 -5.78 -6.21 8.43
C VAL A 108 -6.30 -7.63 8.33
N TRP A 109 -5.78 -8.37 7.34
CA TRP A 109 -6.09 -9.78 7.12
C TRP A 109 -4.83 -10.63 7.08
N ASN A 110 -5.00 -11.95 7.19
CA ASN A 110 -3.93 -12.93 6.99
C ASN A 110 -4.35 -13.95 5.93
N PRO A 111 -4.34 -13.55 4.64
CA PRO A 111 -4.76 -14.42 3.53
C PRO A 111 -3.85 -15.63 3.39
N HIS A 112 -4.37 -16.69 2.78
CA HIS A 112 -3.55 -17.79 2.27
C HIS A 112 -2.66 -17.30 1.12
N VAL A 113 -1.37 -17.66 1.15
CA VAL A 113 -0.39 -17.28 0.13
C VAL A 113 0.48 -18.48 -0.18
N GLU A 114 0.66 -18.77 -1.48
CA GLU A 114 1.58 -19.83 -1.93
C GLU A 114 3.05 -19.47 -1.62
N LYS A 115 3.94 -20.47 -1.61
CA LYS A 115 5.30 -20.32 -1.06
C LYS A 115 6.17 -19.24 -1.75
N GLU A 116 6.03 -19.07 -3.06
CA GLU A 116 6.80 -18.11 -3.86
C GLU A 116 6.00 -16.84 -4.21
N ASP A 117 4.76 -16.75 -3.72
CA ASP A 117 3.83 -15.65 -3.98
C ASP A 117 3.86 -14.62 -2.85
N TYR A 118 3.18 -13.49 -3.05
CA TYR A 118 2.83 -12.58 -1.96
C TYR A 118 1.46 -11.95 -2.18
N SER A 119 0.86 -11.51 -1.07
CA SER A 119 -0.36 -10.70 -1.06
C SER A 119 -0.15 -9.50 -0.16
N THR A 120 -0.56 -8.32 -0.61
CA THR A 120 -0.42 -7.07 0.15
C THR A 120 -1.68 -6.25 0.13
N SER A 121 -1.81 -5.37 1.12
CA SER A 121 -2.67 -4.20 1.04
C SER A 121 -1.93 -2.95 1.48
N HIS A 122 -2.10 -1.86 0.75
CA HIS A 122 -1.30 -0.66 0.92
C HIS A 122 -2.01 0.62 0.44
N VAL A 123 -1.45 1.73 0.91
CA VAL A 123 -1.59 3.06 0.31
C VAL A 123 -0.33 3.34 -0.49
N THR A 124 -0.50 3.87 -1.69
CA THR A 124 0.59 4.16 -2.64
C THR A 124 0.49 5.58 -3.15
N LEU A 125 1.63 6.27 -3.19
CA LEU A 125 1.84 7.53 -3.92
C LEU A 125 2.81 7.25 -5.06
N ALA A 126 2.48 7.76 -6.24
CA ALA A 126 3.14 7.36 -7.46
C ALA A 126 3.16 8.47 -8.51
N GLY A 127 4.17 8.43 -9.37
CA GLY A 127 4.27 9.34 -10.51
C GLY A 127 5.28 8.85 -11.56
N GLY A 128 5.21 9.48 -12.73
CA GLY A 128 6.17 9.30 -13.80
C GLY A 128 5.70 8.35 -14.89
N PRO A 129 6.28 8.48 -16.09
CA PRO A 129 5.92 7.64 -17.23
C PRO A 129 6.44 6.21 -17.05
N TYR A 130 5.91 5.27 -17.85
CA TYR A 130 6.26 3.85 -17.85
C TYR A 130 7.76 3.52 -17.63
N TYR A 131 8.66 4.27 -18.29
CA TYR A 131 10.12 4.03 -18.25
C TYR A 131 10.85 4.69 -17.08
N ASP A 132 10.20 5.62 -16.37
CA ASP A 132 10.82 6.39 -15.28
C ASP A 132 9.92 6.45 -14.04
N TYR A 133 9.01 5.49 -13.94
CA TYR A 133 7.99 5.42 -12.91
C TYR A 133 8.59 5.28 -11.50
N GLU A 134 8.02 6.03 -10.56
CA GLU A 134 8.42 6.07 -9.17
C GLU A 134 7.23 5.93 -8.23
N LEU A 135 7.36 5.11 -7.20
CA LEU A 135 6.38 5.01 -6.13
C LEU A 135 7.00 4.85 -4.74
N VAL A 136 6.20 5.25 -3.75
CA VAL A 136 6.33 4.91 -2.34
C VAL A 136 5.02 4.31 -1.86
N GLN A 137 5.10 3.23 -1.09
CA GLN A 137 3.92 2.57 -0.55
C GLN A 137 4.18 1.93 0.80
N SER A 138 3.12 1.80 1.59
CA SER A 138 3.16 1.11 2.87
C SER A 138 1.80 0.54 3.25
N GLY A 139 1.83 -0.49 4.09
CA GLY A 139 0.65 -1.21 4.56
C GLY A 139 1.06 -2.55 5.14
N TRP A 140 0.28 -3.59 4.87
CA TRP A 140 0.59 -4.94 5.32
C TRP A 140 0.85 -5.90 4.17
N ALA A 141 1.70 -6.90 4.42
CA ALA A 141 2.09 -7.93 3.46
C ALA A 141 2.15 -9.30 4.12
N VAL A 142 1.75 -10.32 3.37
CA VAL A 142 2.07 -11.73 3.63
C VAL A 142 2.98 -12.19 2.50
N ASN A 143 4.24 -12.49 2.83
CA ASN A 143 5.27 -12.88 1.86
C ASN A 143 6.18 -13.97 2.44
N PRO A 144 5.82 -15.25 2.26
CA PRO A 144 6.60 -16.37 2.78
C PRO A 144 8.01 -16.44 2.20
N ALA A 145 8.20 -16.07 0.92
CA ALA A 145 9.49 -16.09 0.26
C ALA A 145 10.50 -15.09 0.85
N LEU A 146 10.03 -13.95 1.35
CA LEU A 146 10.82 -12.89 1.97
C LEU A 146 10.99 -13.12 3.47
N TYR A 147 9.89 -13.41 4.18
CA TYR A 147 9.88 -13.45 5.64
C TYR A 147 10.17 -14.84 6.21
N GLY A 148 9.95 -15.91 5.45
CA GLY A 148 10.12 -17.30 5.92
C GLY A 148 8.96 -17.83 6.74
N ASP A 149 7.87 -17.08 6.84
CA ASP A 149 6.61 -17.44 7.49
C ASP A 149 5.42 -16.80 6.78
N THR A 150 4.21 -17.19 7.16
CA THR A 150 2.94 -16.69 6.60
C THR A 150 2.27 -15.69 7.55
N GLN A 151 3.05 -14.95 8.35
CA GLN A 151 2.46 -13.91 9.21
C GLN A 151 2.26 -12.61 8.43
N THR A 152 1.12 -11.97 8.64
CA THR A 152 0.90 -10.59 8.20
C THR A 152 1.88 -9.65 8.88
N ARG A 153 2.60 -8.87 8.08
CA ARG A 153 3.68 -7.98 8.53
C ARG A 153 3.49 -6.58 7.97
N TYR A 154 3.78 -5.58 8.78
CA TYR A 154 3.81 -4.20 8.30
C TYR A 154 5.05 -3.99 7.43
N PHE A 155 4.88 -3.38 6.26
CA PHE A 155 5.97 -3.24 5.30
C PHE A 155 6.03 -1.84 4.69
N THR A 156 7.20 -1.53 4.16
CA THR A 156 7.39 -0.41 3.25
C THR A 156 7.92 -0.91 1.92
N TYR A 157 7.58 -0.22 0.85
CA TYR A 157 8.14 -0.48 -0.46
C TYR A 157 8.29 0.81 -1.26
N TRP A 158 9.37 0.90 -2.01
CA TRP A 158 9.61 2.01 -2.92
C TRP A 158 10.44 1.54 -4.10
N THR A 159 10.30 2.26 -5.21
CA THR A 159 11.14 2.08 -6.39
C THR A 159 12.39 2.96 -6.26
N LYS A 160 13.56 2.41 -6.61
CA LYS A 160 14.81 3.18 -6.68
C LYS A 160 15.57 2.82 -7.96
N PRO A 161 16.27 3.76 -8.63
CA PRO A 161 17.41 3.40 -9.46
C PRO A 161 18.52 2.81 -8.58
N CYS A 162 18.91 1.56 -8.83
CA CYS A 162 19.97 0.90 -8.07
C CYS A 162 21.36 1.53 -8.35
N GLY A 163 21.78 2.48 -7.53
CA GLY A 163 23.13 3.04 -7.54
C GLY A 163 23.08 4.57 -7.44
N GLY A 164 23.94 5.18 -6.63
CA GLY A 164 23.99 6.64 -6.51
C GLY A 164 24.34 7.35 -7.83
N VAL A 165 24.49 8.68 -7.74
CA VAL A 165 24.84 9.65 -8.81
C VAL A 165 25.14 9.00 -10.16
N MET A 166 24.16 9.07 -11.06
CA MET A 166 24.24 8.56 -12.42
C MET A 166 25.42 9.21 -13.16
N THR A 167 26.47 8.44 -13.43
CA THR A 167 27.57 8.93 -14.28
C THR A 167 27.18 8.72 -15.74
N ARG A 168 27.64 9.62 -16.62
CA ARG A 168 27.34 9.60 -18.08
C ARG A 168 27.68 8.28 -18.80
N LEU A 169 28.38 7.34 -18.14
CA LEU A 169 28.77 6.05 -18.68
C LEU A 169 27.78 4.90 -18.40
N ASP A 170 26.82 5.07 -17.46
CA ASP A 170 25.84 4.02 -17.12
C ASP A 170 24.67 3.93 -18.13
N VAL A 171 24.58 4.90 -19.05
CA VAL A 171 23.49 5.07 -20.03
C VAL A 171 23.47 3.98 -21.13
N ARG A 172 24.55 3.21 -21.32
CA ARG A 172 24.62 2.22 -22.41
C ARG A 172 24.28 0.78 -22.01
N GLN A 173 23.96 0.51 -20.74
CA GLN A 173 23.44 -0.78 -20.27
C GLN A 173 22.09 -0.65 -19.53
N ALA A 174 21.40 0.45 -19.78
CA ALA A 174 20.07 0.73 -19.25
C ALA A 174 19.05 0.64 -20.40
N ASP A 175 18.87 -0.54 -20.96
CA ASP A 175 17.53 -0.99 -21.32
C ASP A 175 16.62 -0.64 -20.12
N GLY A 176 15.56 0.14 -20.37
CA GLY A 176 14.73 0.84 -19.37
C GLY A 176 13.92 -0.06 -18.41
N SER A 177 14.48 -1.22 -18.05
CA SER A 177 13.94 -2.31 -17.24
C SER A 177 14.62 -2.45 -15.87
N ASN A 178 15.54 -1.54 -15.49
CA ASN A 178 16.47 -1.73 -14.36
C ASN A 178 16.14 -1.02 -13.03
N LYS A 179 14.98 -0.36 -12.86
CA LYS A 179 14.56 0.17 -11.54
C LYS A 179 13.90 -0.94 -10.70
N THR A 180 14.67 -1.66 -9.88
CA THR A 180 14.13 -2.65 -8.93
C THR A 180 13.57 -1.95 -7.69
N GLY A 181 12.36 -2.31 -7.25
CA GLY A 181 11.84 -1.84 -5.96
C GLY A 181 12.22 -2.77 -4.80
N PHE A 182 12.17 -2.23 -3.58
CA PHE A 182 12.70 -2.86 -2.37
C PHE A 182 11.67 -2.93 -1.26
N PHE A 183 11.62 -4.06 -0.56
CA PHE A 183 10.84 -4.18 0.68
C PHE A 183 11.67 -3.79 1.90
N ASP A 184 11.03 -3.13 2.85
CA ASP A 184 11.59 -2.78 4.15
C ASP A 184 13.01 -2.19 4.04
N LEU A 185 13.88 -2.50 4.98
CA LEU A 185 15.28 -2.06 5.00
C LEU A 185 16.21 -2.99 4.19
N SER A 186 15.69 -3.70 3.17
CA SER A 186 16.52 -4.55 2.30
C SER A 186 17.47 -3.74 1.41
N CYS A 187 17.19 -2.45 1.19
CA CYS A 187 18.05 -1.52 0.48
C CYS A 187 18.16 -0.18 1.21
N PRO A 188 19.33 0.48 1.18
CA PRO A 188 19.45 1.86 1.63
C PRO A 188 18.52 2.79 0.83
N GLY A 189 17.55 3.37 1.53
CA GLY A 189 16.60 4.34 0.98
C GLY A 189 15.61 4.83 2.03
N PHE A 190 15.08 3.95 2.88
CA PHE A 190 14.25 4.40 3.99
C PHE A 190 15.08 4.67 5.24
N VAL A 191 14.88 5.84 5.86
CA VAL A 191 15.50 6.23 7.13
C VAL A 191 14.46 6.02 8.23
N GLN A 192 14.57 4.92 8.95
CA GLN A 192 13.71 4.66 10.12
C GLN A 192 14.20 5.49 11.31
N THR A 193 13.26 6.13 12.01
CA THR A 193 13.52 7.01 13.16
C THR A 193 12.79 6.54 14.41
N SER A 194 11.66 5.83 14.25
CA SER A 194 10.86 5.36 15.38
C SER A 194 11.47 4.17 16.10
N HIS A 195 11.38 4.21 17.42
CA HIS A 195 11.66 3.09 18.32
C HIS A 195 10.41 2.22 18.58
N GLU A 196 9.23 2.64 18.11
CA GLU A 196 7.93 2.04 18.42
C GLU A 196 7.45 1.07 17.33
N ILE A 197 7.89 1.23 16.08
CA ILE A 197 7.46 0.39 14.97
C ILE A 197 8.69 -0.18 14.27
N ALA A 198 8.69 -1.50 14.10
CA ALA A 198 9.71 -2.25 13.38
C ALA A 198 9.20 -2.67 12.00
N LEU A 199 9.87 -2.25 10.93
CA LEU A 199 9.52 -2.68 9.57
C LEU A 199 9.74 -4.19 9.39
N GLY A 200 8.80 -4.85 8.72
CA GLY A 200 8.79 -6.30 8.53
C GLY A 200 8.39 -7.10 9.79
N ALA A 201 8.04 -6.45 10.91
CA ALA A 201 7.53 -7.13 12.09
C ALA A 201 6.06 -7.52 11.94
N ALA A 202 5.67 -8.62 12.59
CA ALA A 202 4.31 -9.14 12.50
C ALA A 202 3.33 -8.24 13.24
N ILE A 203 2.18 -8.01 12.62
CA ILE A 203 1.09 -7.22 13.17
C ILE A 203 0.00 -8.14 13.71
N TYR A 204 -0.59 -7.76 14.84
CA TYR A 204 -1.67 -8.49 15.49
C TYR A 204 -2.41 -7.53 16.44
N PRO A 205 -3.73 -7.67 16.63
CA PRO A 205 -4.65 -8.69 16.09
C PRO A 205 -4.99 -8.58 14.60
N ILE A 206 -5.49 -9.67 14.02
CA ILE A 206 -5.94 -9.77 12.63
C ILE A 206 -7.45 -9.83 12.60
N SER A 207 -8.08 -9.21 11.59
CA SER A 207 -9.53 -9.29 11.37
C SER A 207 -9.99 -10.72 11.13
N SER A 208 -11.26 -10.98 11.42
CA SER A 208 -11.94 -12.23 11.07
C SER A 208 -13.35 -11.90 10.56
N SER A 209 -13.91 -12.77 9.73
CA SER A 209 -15.23 -12.55 9.10
C SER A 209 -16.38 -12.41 10.11
N THR A 210 -16.24 -13.01 11.29
CA THR A 210 -17.26 -13.00 12.36
C THR A 210 -16.81 -12.27 13.62
N GLY A 211 -15.61 -11.67 13.61
CA GLY A 211 -15.02 -11.01 14.77
C GLY A 211 -14.88 -9.51 14.60
N LEU A 212 -14.06 -8.89 15.45
CA LEU A 212 -13.83 -7.45 15.42
C LEU A 212 -12.97 -7.05 14.20
N PRO A 213 -13.27 -5.91 13.56
CA PRO A 213 -12.44 -5.35 12.51
C PRO A 213 -11.18 -4.73 13.14
N TYR A 214 -10.02 -5.18 12.69
CA TYR A 214 -8.73 -4.65 13.07
C TYR A 214 -8.07 -3.96 11.89
N GLU A 215 -7.58 -2.75 12.12
CA GLU A 215 -7.10 -1.86 11.07
C GLU A 215 -5.70 -1.32 11.39
N ILE A 216 -5.02 -0.89 10.34
CA ILE A 216 -3.85 -0.01 10.43
C ILE A 216 -4.14 1.28 9.67
N THR A 217 -3.78 2.41 10.25
CA THR A 217 -3.80 3.68 9.53
C THR A 217 -2.42 3.92 8.94
N VAL A 218 -2.37 4.10 7.63
CA VAL A 218 -1.16 4.51 6.91
C VAL A 218 -1.36 5.93 6.43
N PHE A 219 -0.41 6.79 6.73
CA PHE A 219 -0.36 8.13 6.14
C PHE A 219 1.05 8.39 5.61
N ILE A 220 1.14 8.65 4.31
CA ILE A 220 2.37 9.06 3.65
C ILE A 220 2.20 10.51 3.23
N HIS A 221 3.14 11.37 3.58
CA HIS A 221 3.10 12.77 3.14
C HIS A 221 4.49 13.34 2.89
N GLN A 222 4.58 14.32 2.03
CA GLN A 222 5.79 15.09 1.84
C GLN A 222 5.91 16.14 2.93
N ASP A 223 7.09 16.29 3.51
CA ASP A 223 7.40 17.41 4.38
C ASP A 223 7.70 18.65 3.53
N PRO A 224 6.94 19.76 3.68
CA PRO A 224 7.13 20.97 2.88
C PRO A 224 8.49 21.64 3.08
N TYR A 225 9.18 21.38 4.19
CA TYR A 225 10.48 22.01 4.48
C TYR A 225 11.65 21.23 3.88
N THR A 226 11.68 19.91 4.07
CA THR A 226 12.78 19.06 3.58
C THR A 226 12.51 18.45 2.21
N GLY A 227 11.26 18.30 1.80
CA GLY A 227 10.84 17.53 0.63
C GLY A 227 10.85 16.01 0.83
N ASN A 228 11.20 15.54 2.03
CA ASN A 228 11.23 14.12 2.35
C ASN A 228 9.81 13.55 2.46
N TRP A 229 9.63 12.31 2.00
CA TRP A 229 8.36 11.60 2.17
C TRP A 229 8.34 10.89 3.50
N TRP A 230 7.53 11.37 4.43
CA TRP A 230 7.32 10.79 5.75
C TRP A 230 6.25 9.72 5.73
N LEU A 231 6.48 8.68 6.54
CA LEU A 231 5.55 7.60 6.77
C LEU A 231 5.10 7.58 8.22
N LEU A 232 3.80 7.65 8.42
CA LEU A 232 3.15 7.60 9.72
C LEU A 232 2.33 6.31 9.87
N TYR A 233 2.39 5.76 11.07
CA TYR A 233 1.54 4.67 11.54
C TYR A 233 0.53 5.21 12.56
N GLY A 234 -0.75 4.93 12.35
CA GLY A 234 -1.79 5.54 13.16
C GLY A 234 -1.90 7.04 12.85
N ASP A 235 -2.21 7.82 13.88
CA ASP A 235 -2.32 9.28 13.78
C ASP A 235 -1.14 10.03 14.42
N ALA A 236 -0.13 9.31 14.93
CA ALA A 236 0.88 9.94 15.80
C ALA A 236 2.31 9.39 15.68
N ILE A 237 2.53 8.20 15.11
CA ILE A 237 3.86 7.58 15.12
C ILE A 237 4.56 7.81 13.78
N ASP A 238 5.50 8.75 13.77
CA ASP A 238 6.41 8.96 12.65
C ASP A 238 7.41 7.80 12.58
N ILE A 239 7.22 6.87 11.64
CA ILE A 239 8.08 5.68 11.51
C ILE A 239 9.46 6.08 10.99
N GLY A 240 9.47 6.99 10.03
CA GLY A 240 10.65 7.40 9.27
C GLY A 240 10.28 8.03 7.94
N TYR A 241 11.27 8.20 7.08
CA TYR A 241 11.09 8.90 5.81
C TYR A 241 11.94 8.32 4.68
N TRP A 242 11.48 8.53 3.44
CA TRP A 242 12.28 8.42 2.23
C TRP A 242 12.88 9.80 1.89
N PRO A 243 14.21 9.93 1.79
CA PRO A 243 14.86 11.15 1.36
C PRO A 243 14.41 11.57 -0.04
N ARG A 244 14.21 12.87 -0.26
CA ARG A 244 13.80 13.40 -1.57
C ARG A 244 14.74 13.00 -2.70
N GLU A 245 16.05 12.87 -2.40
CA GLU A 245 17.10 12.60 -3.38
C GLU A 245 17.04 11.18 -3.96
N LEU A 246 16.13 10.34 -3.45
CA LEU A 246 15.84 9.04 -4.04
C LEU A 246 15.02 9.13 -5.33
N PHE A 247 14.32 10.24 -5.53
CA PHE A 247 13.29 10.38 -6.53
C PHE A 247 13.63 11.51 -7.50
N GLY A 248 13.26 11.32 -8.76
CA GLY A 248 13.23 12.38 -9.76
C GLY A 248 11.82 12.93 -9.97
N VAL A 249 10.84 12.04 -10.14
CA VAL A 249 9.45 12.42 -10.37
C VAL A 249 8.73 12.70 -9.06
N LEU A 250 8.87 11.80 -8.08
CA LEU A 250 8.31 12.00 -6.75
C LEU A 250 9.06 13.07 -5.93
N GLU A 251 10.06 13.74 -6.50
CA GLU A 251 10.78 14.80 -5.80
C GLU A 251 9.86 15.96 -5.40
N GLN A 252 8.86 16.29 -6.23
CA GLN A 252 8.00 17.46 -6.02
C GLN A 252 6.59 17.10 -5.57
N HIS A 253 6.00 16.05 -6.13
CA HIS A 253 4.67 15.58 -5.80
C HIS A 253 4.46 14.19 -6.42
N ALA A 254 3.42 13.51 -5.98
CA ALA A 254 2.86 12.37 -6.67
C ALA A 254 1.77 12.81 -7.65
N GLU A 255 1.69 12.12 -8.78
CA GLU A 255 0.67 12.35 -9.81
C GLU A 255 -0.58 11.50 -9.57
N THR A 256 -0.42 10.41 -8.80
CA THR A 256 -1.47 9.42 -8.55
C THR A 256 -1.43 8.92 -7.11
N VAL A 257 -2.61 8.56 -6.59
CA VAL A 257 -2.78 7.91 -5.30
C VAL A 257 -3.61 6.65 -5.48
N GLN A 258 -3.18 5.56 -4.86
CA GLN A 258 -3.84 4.27 -4.91
C GLN A 258 -4.05 3.67 -3.51
N TRP A 259 -5.19 3.00 -3.34
CA TRP A 259 -5.52 2.22 -2.14
C TRP A 259 -6.02 0.85 -2.56
N GLY A 260 -5.51 -0.23 -1.98
CA GLY A 260 -6.08 -1.55 -2.26
C GLY A 260 -5.13 -2.69 -2.06
N GLY A 261 -5.36 -3.75 -2.84
CA GLY A 261 -4.60 -4.99 -2.77
C GLY A 261 -3.78 -5.28 -4.03
N GLU A 262 -2.66 -5.98 -3.82
CA GLU A 262 -1.79 -6.49 -4.88
C GLU A 262 -1.45 -7.95 -4.55
N VAL A 263 -1.58 -8.83 -5.53
CA VAL A 263 -1.06 -10.20 -5.48
C VAL A 263 0.03 -10.35 -6.54
N TYR A 264 1.09 -11.07 -6.17
CA TYR A 264 2.09 -11.55 -7.12
C TYR A 264 2.13 -13.05 -7.12
N SER A 265 2.14 -13.60 -8.33
CA SER A 265 2.41 -15.00 -8.57
C SER A 265 2.98 -15.21 -9.96
N GLY A 266 3.88 -16.18 -10.08
CA GLY A 266 4.33 -16.67 -11.40
C GLY A 266 3.21 -17.36 -12.20
N HIS A 267 2.05 -17.62 -11.58
CA HIS A 267 0.89 -18.29 -12.17
C HIS A 267 -0.29 -17.33 -12.46
N LEU A 268 -0.06 -16.02 -12.49
CA LEU A 268 -1.08 -15.04 -12.94
C LEU A 268 -1.22 -15.01 -14.47
N SER A 269 -2.24 -14.29 -14.95
CA SER A 269 -2.64 -14.21 -16.37
C SER A 269 -3.26 -15.52 -16.89
N ASP A 270 -3.33 -15.73 -18.21
CA ASP A 270 -3.92 -16.93 -18.85
C ASP A 270 -3.22 -18.27 -18.52
N ARG A 271 -2.36 -18.31 -17.50
CA ARG A 271 -1.75 -19.52 -16.97
C ARG A 271 -2.79 -20.28 -16.15
N ARG A 272 -2.93 -21.57 -16.44
CA ARG A 272 -3.86 -22.47 -15.76
C ARG A 272 -3.08 -23.64 -15.15
N PRO A 273 -3.38 -24.07 -13.92
CA PRO A 273 -4.36 -23.46 -13.00
C PRO A 273 -3.87 -22.10 -12.47
N HIS A 274 -4.80 -21.20 -12.16
CA HIS A 274 -4.47 -19.95 -11.48
C HIS A 274 -3.93 -20.20 -10.05
N THR A 275 -3.22 -19.23 -9.47
CA THR A 275 -2.71 -19.32 -8.09
C THR A 275 -3.85 -19.42 -7.07
N THR A 276 -3.63 -20.17 -5.98
CA THR A 276 -4.53 -20.15 -4.81
C THR A 276 -4.22 -19.03 -3.82
N THR A 277 -3.29 -18.13 -4.14
CA THR A 277 -2.99 -16.97 -3.31
C THR A 277 -4.21 -16.05 -3.22
N GLU A 278 -4.62 -15.72 -2.00
CA GLU A 278 -5.78 -14.91 -1.70
C GLU A 278 -5.40 -13.41 -1.62
N MET A 279 -6.32 -12.53 -2.03
CA MET A 279 -6.20 -11.08 -1.85
C MET A 279 -7.17 -10.59 -0.76
N GLY A 280 -6.71 -9.69 0.11
CA GLY A 280 -7.52 -9.18 1.21
C GLY A 280 -7.82 -10.29 2.22
N SER A 281 -9.08 -10.67 2.36
CA SER A 281 -9.50 -11.82 3.18
C SER A 281 -9.57 -13.14 2.41
N GLY A 282 -9.47 -13.11 1.07
CA GLY A 282 -9.80 -14.24 0.18
C GLY A 282 -11.23 -14.20 -0.36
N ASP A 283 -12.11 -13.39 0.23
CA ASP A 283 -13.46 -13.17 -0.29
C ASP A 283 -13.47 -12.04 -1.35
N PHE A 284 -14.37 -12.17 -2.32
CA PHE A 284 -14.71 -11.05 -3.22
C PHE A 284 -15.27 -9.85 -2.44
N PRO A 285 -15.16 -8.62 -2.98
CA PRO A 285 -15.67 -7.42 -2.33
C PRO A 285 -17.15 -7.58 -1.96
N GLU A 286 -17.43 -7.53 -0.66
CA GLU A 286 -18.76 -7.78 -0.10
C GLU A 286 -19.06 -6.69 0.94
N ILE A 287 -20.18 -5.99 0.73
CA ILE A 287 -20.50 -4.75 1.43
C ILE A 287 -21.31 -4.99 2.72
N ILE A 288 -22.15 -6.02 2.76
CA ILE A 288 -23.16 -6.22 3.81
C ILE A 288 -22.50 -6.68 5.10
N PHE A 289 -21.61 -7.66 5.01
CA PHE A 289 -20.85 -8.19 6.14
C PHE A 289 -19.46 -7.54 6.24
N GLY A 290 -18.99 -6.88 5.18
CA GLY A 290 -17.67 -6.25 5.15
C GLY A 290 -16.56 -7.26 5.37
N ALA A 291 -16.77 -8.50 4.91
CA ALA A 291 -15.86 -9.63 5.16
C ALA A 291 -14.64 -9.64 4.22
N SER A 292 -14.60 -8.78 3.21
CA SER A 292 -13.49 -8.64 2.27
C SER A 292 -12.35 -7.77 2.83
N GLY A 293 -11.29 -7.59 2.02
CA GLY A 293 -10.38 -6.46 2.22
C GLY A 293 -11.11 -5.14 2.10
N SER A 294 -10.70 -4.14 2.88
CA SER A 294 -11.28 -2.80 2.80
C SER A 294 -10.29 -1.70 3.16
N VAL A 295 -10.45 -0.55 2.53
CA VAL A 295 -9.80 0.70 2.90
C VAL A 295 -10.85 1.76 3.19
N LYS A 296 -10.78 2.38 4.38
CA LYS A 296 -11.70 3.43 4.84
C LYS A 296 -10.95 4.72 5.18
N ARG A 297 -11.71 5.80 5.43
CA ARG A 297 -11.20 7.17 5.69
C ARG A 297 -10.06 7.56 4.74
N MET A 298 -10.22 7.24 3.46
CA MET A 298 -9.27 7.58 2.40
C MET A 298 -9.20 9.10 2.28
N ARG A 299 -7.98 9.65 2.29
CA ARG A 299 -7.73 11.09 2.13
C ARG A 299 -6.51 11.32 1.27
N VAL A 300 -6.53 12.44 0.56
CA VAL A 300 -5.39 12.99 -0.16
C VAL A 300 -4.99 14.31 0.46
N LEU A 301 -3.70 14.62 0.39
CA LEU A 301 -3.16 15.92 0.76
C LEU A 301 -2.79 16.64 -0.54
N GLY A 302 -3.50 17.71 -0.86
CA GLY A 302 -3.22 18.55 -2.02
C GLY A 302 -2.42 19.81 -1.67
N ASN A 303 -2.37 20.75 -2.61
CA ASN A 303 -1.66 22.02 -2.45
C ASN A 303 -2.23 22.93 -1.34
N SER A 304 -3.49 22.77 -0.94
CA SER A 304 -4.08 23.49 0.19
C SER A 304 -3.51 23.05 1.55
N LEU A 305 -2.77 21.93 1.59
CA LEU A 305 -2.27 21.27 2.80
C LEU A 305 -3.38 20.79 3.76
N ASP A 306 -4.62 20.72 3.28
CA ASP A 306 -5.72 20.10 4.00
C ASP A 306 -5.89 18.64 3.53
N LEU A 307 -6.15 17.74 4.48
CA LEU A 307 -6.52 16.36 4.18
C LEU A 307 -8.00 16.30 3.75
N THR A 308 -8.23 16.02 2.47
CA THR A 308 -9.57 15.98 1.87
C THR A 308 -9.88 14.61 1.29
N VAL A 309 -11.17 14.32 1.11
CA VAL A 309 -11.60 13.19 0.27
C VAL A 309 -11.19 13.52 -1.18
N PRO A 310 -10.67 12.56 -1.97
CA PRO A 310 -10.37 12.81 -3.37
C PRO A 310 -11.63 13.20 -4.15
N ASP A 311 -11.54 14.21 -5.01
CA ASP A 311 -12.68 14.74 -5.79
C ASP A 311 -13.28 13.69 -6.72
N TRP A 312 -12.43 12.82 -7.28
CA TRP A 312 -12.82 11.65 -8.03
C TRP A 312 -11.88 10.49 -7.69
N ALA A 313 -12.42 9.27 -7.72
CA ALA A 313 -11.63 8.05 -7.58
C ALA A 313 -12.37 6.91 -8.29
N TYR A 314 -11.62 6.02 -8.92
CA TYR A 314 -12.17 4.95 -9.75
C TYR A 314 -11.67 3.58 -9.27
N PRO A 315 -12.58 2.60 -9.06
CA PRO A 315 -12.17 1.23 -8.76
C PRO A 315 -11.57 0.58 -10.00
N TYR A 316 -10.56 -0.26 -9.80
CA TYR A 316 -9.83 -0.95 -10.84
C TYR A 316 -9.44 -2.36 -10.40
N ALA A 317 -9.63 -3.35 -11.27
CA ALA A 317 -9.15 -4.71 -11.09
C ALA A 317 -8.56 -5.28 -12.39
N ASP A 318 -7.36 -5.86 -12.33
CA ASP A 318 -6.71 -6.49 -13.49
C ASP A 318 -7.45 -7.75 -13.95
N GLU A 319 -7.78 -8.62 -13.00
CA GLU A 319 -8.40 -9.93 -13.23
C GLU A 319 -9.68 -10.04 -12.40
N TYR A 320 -10.72 -9.26 -12.74
CA TYR A 320 -11.98 -9.15 -11.98
C TYR A 320 -12.67 -10.49 -11.63
N LYS A 321 -12.38 -11.58 -12.36
CA LYS A 321 -12.89 -12.92 -12.05
C LYS A 321 -12.12 -13.64 -10.94
N CYS A 322 -10.90 -13.20 -10.65
CA CYS A 322 -9.97 -13.79 -9.69
C CYS A 322 -9.84 -12.90 -8.45
N TYR A 323 -9.73 -11.59 -8.67
CA TYR A 323 -9.72 -10.54 -7.65
C TYR A 323 -10.52 -9.35 -8.16
N ASP A 324 -11.45 -8.86 -7.36
CA ASP A 324 -12.37 -7.80 -7.76
C ASP A 324 -12.33 -6.63 -6.77
N SER A 325 -12.89 -5.50 -7.19
CA SER A 325 -12.90 -4.25 -6.44
C SER A 325 -14.27 -3.58 -6.50
N TYR A 326 -14.66 -2.93 -5.41
CA TYR A 326 -15.91 -2.20 -5.32
C TYR A 326 -15.74 -0.91 -4.52
N TYR A 327 -16.20 0.21 -5.08
CA TYR A 327 -16.15 1.52 -4.44
C TYR A 327 -17.56 1.99 -4.05
N LEU A 328 -17.79 2.12 -2.75
CA LEU A 328 -19.07 2.52 -2.18
C LEU A 328 -19.03 4.01 -1.83
N THR A 329 -19.75 4.81 -2.61
CA THR A 329 -19.95 6.26 -2.35
C THR A 329 -21.38 6.59 -1.96
N ASP A 330 -22.33 5.78 -2.41
CA ASP A 330 -23.75 6.08 -2.27
C ASP A 330 -24.28 5.60 -0.92
N TYR A 331 -25.17 6.39 -0.32
CA TYR A 331 -25.86 6.07 0.94
C TYR A 331 -24.94 5.80 2.15
N VAL A 332 -23.69 6.26 2.10
CA VAL A 332 -22.73 6.19 3.20
C VAL A 332 -22.23 7.59 3.60
N PRO A 333 -21.93 7.84 4.88
CA PRO A 333 -21.43 9.14 5.33
C PRO A 333 -20.00 9.43 4.84
N GLU A 334 -19.19 8.38 4.66
CA GLU A 334 -17.85 8.46 4.10
C GLU A 334 -17.68 7.36 3.04
N PRO A 335 -16.97 7.63 1.92
CA PRO A 335 -16.70 6.61 0.93
C PRO A 335 -15.87 5.45 1.50
N GLU A 336 -16.22 4.23 1.09
CA GLU A 336 -15.57 2.99 1.51
C GLU A 336 -15.12 2.20 0.29
N PHE A 337 -13.89 1.66 0.34
CA PHE A 337 -13.37 0.83 -0.72
C PHE A 337 -13.23 -0.61 -0.26
N TYR A 338 -13.71 -1.56 -1.06
CA TYR A 338 -13.67 -2.99 -0.82
C TYR A 338 -12.94 -3.69 -1.96
N TYR A 339 -12.12 -4.69 -1.63
CA TYR A 339 -11.36 -5.47 -2.61
C TYR A 339 -11.06 -6.86 -2.07
N GLY A 340 -10.79 -7.80 -2.97
CA GLY A 340 -10.34 -9.13 -2.59
C GLY A 340 -10.69 -10.20 -3.61
N GLY A 341 -10.34 -11.43 -3.27
CA GLY A 341 -10.71 -12.59 -4.06
C GLY A 341 -9.83 -13.81 -3.75
N PRO A 342 -10.31 -15.00 -4.10
CA PRO A 342 -9.66 -16.26 -3.70
C PRO A 342 -8.46 -16.62 -4.59
N GLY A 343 -8.19 -15.85 -5.64
CA GLY A 343 -7.22 -16.21 -6.68
C GLY A 343 -7.76 -17.29 -7.60
N ARG A 344 -8.00 -18.51 -7.09
CA ARG A 344 -8.53 -19.63 -7.88
C ARG A 344 -9.93 -20.03 -7.43
N CYS A 345 -10.89 -19.99 -8.34
CA CYS A 345 -12.28 -20.39 -8.10
C CYS A 345 -12.98 -20.82 -9.41
N PRO A 346 -14.24 -21.32 -9.40
CA PRO A 346 -14.89 -21.79 -10.63
C PRO A 346 -14.97 -20.76 -11.78
N ILE A 347 -14.99 -19.47 -11.46
CA ILE A 347 -14.98 -18.38 -12.46
C ILE A 347 -13.57 -17.92 -12.84
N CYS A 348 -12.55 -18.32 -12.08
CA CYS A 348 -11.12 -18.12 -12.35
C CYS A 348 -10.35 -19.45 -12.14
N PRO A 349 -10.40 -20.36 -13.14
CA PRO A 349 -9.91 -21.73 -12.98
C PRO A 349 -8.39 -21.89 -12.94
#